data_AF-A0A3N5XIE3-F1
#
_entry.id   AF-A0A3N5XIE3-F1
#
_cell.length_a   1.000
_cell.length_b   1.000
_cell.length_c   1.000
_cell.angle_alpha   90.00
_cell.angle_beta   90.00
_cell.angle_gamma   90.00
#
_symmetry.space_group_name_H-M   'P 1'
#
loop_
_entity.id
_entity.type
_entity.pdbx_description
1 polymer ?
#
loop_
_entity_poly.entity_id
_entity_poly.type
_entity_poly.pdbx_seq_one_letter_code
_entity_poly.pdbx_strand_id
1 'polypeptide(L)'
;SIGIPAPTVTADIILVSHNHYDHNSVKTVEKETSKIITDERKRTIGDIQIMGIPAFHDAAHGERRGTVILYKFISDDVTFCHLGDLGHQLTSAEIKTIGKVDVLLIPVGGLFTLDAAGANMVWEDIKPRVAIPMHYKTERCQWLKGTAEDFAKGKKHVVKLDSNEVEFSSSLLPEESEVLILKYSGQA
;
A
#
# COMPACT_ATOMS: atom_id res chain seq x y z
N SER A 1 7.06 6.10 15.53
CA SER A 1 5.88 5.27 15.87
C SER A 1 4.66 6.16 15.99
N ILE A 2 3.56 5.79 15.33
CA ILE A 2 2.25 6.48 15.39
C ILE A 2 1.28 5.80 16.37
N GLY A 3 1.81 5.00 17.30
CA GLY A 3 1.03 4.33 18.33
C GLY A 3 0.47 2.96 17.93
N ILE A 4 0.67 2.49 16.70
CA ILE A 4 0.36 1.10 16.31
C ILE A 4 1.48 0.17 16.83
N PRO A 5 1.17 -1.01 17.41
CA PRO A 5 2.18 -1.98 17.83
C PRO A 5 3.11 -2.36 16.68
N ALA A 6 4.38 -2.54 17.00
CA ALA A 6 5.36 -3.04 16.05
C ALA A 6 5.00 -4.46 15.60
N PRO A 7 5.25 -4.82 14.34
CA PRO A 7 5.09 -6.21 13.90
C PRO A 7 6.16 -7.09 14.57
N THR A 8 5.81 -8.34 14.86
CA THR A 8 6.70 -9.32 15.53
C THR A 8 7.44 -10.22 14.54
N VAL A 9 7.64 -9.75 13.31
CA VAL A 9 8.29 -10.50 12.22
C VAL A 9 9.70 -10.02 11.98
N THR A 10 10.55 -10.90 11.43
CA THR A 10 11.83 -10.52 10.83
C THR A 10 11.72 -10.64 9.31
N ALA A 11 12.22 -9.65 8.57
CA ALA A 11 12.03 -9.57 7.12
C ALA A 11 13.32 -9.82 6.33
N ASP A 12 13.24 -10.64 5.28
CA ASP A 12 14.34 -10.84 4.33
C ASP A 12 14.47 -9.67 3.34
N ILE A 13 13.35 -9.08 2.92
CA ILE A 13 13.30 -7.91 2.05
C ILE A 13 12.45 -6.84 2.72
N ILE A 14 12.98 -5.62 2.77
CA ILE A 14 12.31 -4.47 3.39
C ILE A 14 12.24 -3.36 2.37
N LEU A 15 11.02 -2.98 1.98
CA LEU A 15 10.76 -1.90 1.04
C LEU A 15 10.41 -0.63 1.81
N VAL A 16 11.12 0.47 1.55
CA VAL A 16 10.86 1.77 2.17
C VAL A 16 10.46 2.76 1.09
N SER A 17 9.18 3.14 1.08
CA SER A 17 8.63 4.03 0.04
C SER A 17 9.25 5.43 0.09
N HIS A 18 9.50 5.95 1.30
CA HIS A 18 10.11 7.26 1.51
C HIS A 18 10.56 7.43 2.97
N ASN A 19 11.37 8.47 3.22
CA ASN A 19 12.01 8.70 4.52
C ASN A 19 11.18 9.61 5.45
N HIS A 20 9.95 9.22 5.77
CA HIS A 20 9.14 9.86 6.82
C HIS A 20 9.13 9.02 8.11
N TYR A 21 8.87 9.69 9.24
CA TYR A 21 8.96 9.13 10.60
C TYR A 21 8.02 7.95 10.86
N ASP A 22 7.02 7.77 10.01
CA ASP A 22 6.00 6.73 10.02
C ASP A 22 6.21 5.65 8.93
N HIS A 23 7.29 5.72 8.13
CA HIS A 23 7.54 4.80 7.00
C HIS A 23 8.91 4.11 6.98
N ASN A 24 9.87 4.55 7.79
CA ASN A 24 11.28 4.15 7.66
C ASN A 24 11.82 3.30 8.82
N SER A 25 10.94 2.65 9.60
CA SER A 25 11.31 1.92 10.83
C SER A 25 11.95 0.55 10.56
N VAL A 26 12.98 0.51 9.72
CA VAL A 26 13.64 -0.72 9.23
C VAL A 26 14.19 -1.56 10.39
N LYS A 27 14.80 -0.91 11.40
CA LYS A 27 15.37 -1.55 12.59
C LYS A 27 14.39 -2.42 13.38
N THR A 28 13.09 -2.20 13.21
CA THR A 28 12.05 -2.95 13.90
C THR A 28 11.94 -4.40 13.42
N VAL A 29 12.32 -4.66 12.16
CA VAL A 29 12.13 -5.97 11.51
C VAL A 29 13.40 -6.50 10.83
N GLU A 30 14.48 -5.71 10.78
CA GLU A 30 15.71 -6.13 10.12
C GLU A 30 16.47 -7.23 10.89
N LYS A 31 17.17 -8.05 10.13
CA LYS A 31 18.20 -8.99 10.58
C LYS A 31 19.46 -8.76 9.75
N GLU A 32 20.57 -9.39 10.14
CA GLU A 32 21.87 -9.21 9.49
C GLU A 32 21.83 -9.42 7.96
N THR A 33 20.98 -10.32 7.48
CA THR A 33 20.87 -10.68 6.06
C THR A 33 19.81 -9.88 5.28
N SER A 34 19.06 -8.99 5.93
CA SER A 34 17.97 -8.24 5.30
C SER A 34 18.45 -7.40 4.12
N LYS A 35 17.64 -7.36 3.06
CA LYS A 35 17.83 -6.48 1.91
C LYS A 35 16.89 -5.28 2.03
N ILE A 36 17.47 -4.14 2.34
CA ILE A 36 16.74 -2.87 2.48
C ILE A 36 16.73 -2.17 1.13
N ILE A 37 15.54 -1.88 0.63
CA ILE A 37 15.30 -1.28 -0.68
C ILE A 37 14.66 0.07 -0.48
N THR A 38 15.37 1.11 -0.94
CA THR A 38 14.95 2.52 -0.81
C THR A 38 15.05 3.26 -2.14
N ASP A 39 15.09 2.54 -3.25
CA ASP A 39 15.27 3.10 -4.59
C ASP A 39 14.39 2.41 -5.64
N GLU A 40 14.25 3.05 -6.79
CA GLU A 40 13.30 2.71 -7.85
C GLU A 40 13.76 1.58 -8.78
N ARG A 41 15.01 1.10 -8.65
CA ARG A 41 15.58 0.15 -9.61
C ARG A 41 14.76 -1.14 -9.66
N LYS A 42 14.51 -1.62 -10.88
CA LYS A 42 14.00 -2.97 -11.09
C LYS A 42 15.08 -3.98 -10.70
N ARG A 43 14.72 -4.99 -9.89
CA ARG A 43 15.63 -6.06 -9.45
C ARG A 43 14.86 -7.32 -9.10
N THR A 44 15.57 -8.44 -9.06
CA THR A 44 15.05 -9.71 -8.55
C THR A 44 15.91 -10.14 -7.37
N ILE A 45 15.26 -10.53 -6.26
CA ILE A 45 15.92 -11.03 -5.05
C ILE A 45 15.28 -12.37 -4.72
N GLY A 46 16.04 -13.45 -4.91
CA GLY A 46 15.46 -14.80 -4.88
C GLY A 46 14.48 -14.99 -6.04
N ASP A 47 13.26 -15.38 -5.71
CA ASP A 47 12.09 -15.52 -6.58
C ASP A 47 11.23 -14.26 -6.68
N ILE A 48 11.49 -13.25 -5.85
CA ILE A 48 10.69 -12.02 -5.79
C ILE A 48 11.23 -11.00 -6.80
N GLN A 49 10.38 -10.63 -7.78
CA GLN A 49 10.65 -9.52 -8.69
C GLN A 49 10.14 -8.21 -8.09
N ILE A 50 10.96 -7.16 -8.10
CA ILE A 50 10.65 -5.87 -7.47
C ILE A 50 10.92 -4.74 -8.47
N MET A 51 10.02 -3.77 -8.51
CA MET A 51 10.17 -2.53 -9.28
C MET A 51 9.65 -1.37 -8.44
N GLY A 52 10.48 -0.34 -8.26
CA GLY A 52 10.00 0.91 -7.71
C GLY A 52 9.58 1.85 -8.84
N ILE A 53 8.61 2.71 -8.55
CA ILE A 53 8.00 3.62 -9.51
C ILE A 53 8.01 5.00 -8.83
N PRO A 54 8.70 6.01 -9.39
CA PRO A 54 8.71 7.35 -8.82
C PRO A 54 7.30 7.95 -8.89
N ALA A 55 6.88 8.58 -7.79
CA ALA A 55 5.63 9.31 -7.66
C ALA A 55 5.80 10.47 -6.66
N PHE A 56 4.72 11.22 -6.43
CA PHE A 56 4.72 12.35 -5.51
C PHE A 56 3.74 12.14 -4.34
N HIS A 57 4.13 12.67 -3.18
CA HIS A 57 3.33 12.66 -1.95
C HIS A 57 2.25 13.77 -1.98
N ASP A 58 2.21 14.60 -3.03
CA ASP A 58 1.19 15.63 -3.19
C ASP A 58 0.89 15.92 -4.67
N ALA A 59 -0.22 16.61 -4.90
CA ALA A 59 -0.65 17.06 -6.23
C ALA A 59 0.13 18.26 -6.79
N ALA A 60 1.11 18.78 -6.04
CA ALA A 60 2.01 19.87 -6.44
C ALA A 60 3.41 19.32 -6.75
N HIS A 61 3.50 18.12 -7.32
CA HIS A 61 4.76 17.49 -7.74
C HIS A 61 5.81 17.37 -6.63
N GLY A 62 5.35 17.13 -5.40
CA GLY A 62 6.22 16.91 -4.25
C GLY A 62 6.74 18.20 -3.61
N GLU A 63 6.29 19.38 -4.05
CA GLU A 63 6.70 20.67 -3.46
C GLU A 63 6.31 20.80 -1.98
N ARG A 64 5.28 20.09 -1.53
CA ARG A 64 4.75 20.21 -0.15
C ARG A 64 5.23 19.07 0.74
N ARG A 65 5.38 17.86 0.17
CA ARG A 65 5.58 16.62 0.93
C ARG A 65 6.68 15.72 0.37
N GLY A 66 7.28 16.09 -0.75
CA GLY A 66 8.37 15.35 -1.38
C GLY A 66 7.88 14.21 -2.28
N THR A 67 8.82 13.33 -2.60
CA THR A 67 8.61 12.18 -3.47
C THR A 67 8.27 10.93 -2.67
N VAL A 68 7.62 9.98 -3.34
CA VAL A 68 7.35 8.64 -2.80
C VAL A 68 7.65 7.60 -3.87
N ILE A 69 8.13 6.44 -3.45
CA ILE A 69 8.32 5.29 -4.33
C ILE A 69 7.13 4.36 -4.15
N LEU A 70 6.39 4.12 -5.23
CA LEU A 70 5.42 3.02 -5.30
C LEU A 70 6.19 1.73 -5.56
N TYR A 71 5.87 0.65 -4.87
CA TYR A 71 6.52 -0.64 -5.11
C TYR A 71 5.57 -1.62 -5.75
N LYS A 72 5.93 -2.11 -6.94
CA LYS A 72 5.35 -3.30 -7.54
C LYS A 72 6.26 -4.48 -7.27
N PHE A 73 5.71 -5.59 -6.79
CA PHE A 73 6.46 -6.83 -6.65
C PHE A 73 5.62 -8.06 -7.00
N ILE A 74 6.30 -9.14 -7.38
CA ILE A 74 5.67 -10.42 -7.74
C ILE A 74 6.26 -11.49 -6.84
N SER A 75 5.41 -12.25 -6.17
CA SER A 75 5.73 -13.42 -5.35
C SER A 75 4.71 -14.50 -5.65
N ASP A 76 5.16 -15.73 -5.92
CA ASP A 76 4.28 -16.89 -6.20
C ASP A 76 3.16 -16.61 -7.23
N ASP A 77 3.54 -15.96 -8.34
CA ASP A 77 2.65 -15.53 -9.43
C ASP A 77 1.55 -14.52 -9.04
N VAL A 78 1.56 -14.00 -7.81
CA VAL A 78 0.68 -12.92 -7.35
C VAL A 78 1.39 -11.58 -7.50
N THR A 79 0.75 -10.63 -8.18
CA THR A 79 1.29 -9.29 -8.38
C THR A 79 0.75 -8.31 -7.34
N PHE A 80 1.63 -7.75 -6.53
CA PHE A 80 1.33 -6.75 -5.52
C PHE A 80 1.75 -5.36 -5.98
N CYS A 81 1.00 -4.34 -5.56
CA CYS A 81 1.41 -2.94 -5.69
C CYS A 81 1.11 -2.17 -4.41
N HIS A 82 2.15 -1.62 -3.79
CA HIS A 82 2.07 -0.78 -2.60
C HIS A 82 2.23 0.69 -3.02
N LEU A 83 1.17 1.48 -2.88
CA LEU A 83 1.15 2.87 -3.34
C LEU A 83 1.80 3.88 -2.39
N GLY A 84 2.33 3.42 -1.25
CA GLY A 84 2.94 4.32 -0.26
C GLY A 84 1.96 5.42 0.13
N ASP A 85 2.48 6.64 0.21
CA ASP A 85 1.68 7.84 0.46
C ASP A 85 1.40 8.61 -0.84
N LEU A 86 0.89 7.92 -1.87
CA LEU A 86 0.49 8.58 -3.10
C LEU A 86 -0.45 9.77 -2.80
N GLY A 87 -0.10 10.95 -3.33
CA GLY A 87 -0.83 12.20 -3.10
C GLY A 87 -1.45 12.84 -4.34
N HIS A 88 -1.39 12.17 -5.49
CA HIS A 88 -1.97 12.63 -6.75
C HIS A 88 -2.62 11.49 -7.53
N GLN A 89 -3.40 11.84 -8.55
CA GLN A 89 -3.91 10.85 -9.51
C GLN A 89 -2.77 10.30 -10.36
N LEU A 90 -2.81 9.00 -10.63
CA LEU A 90 -1.80 8.36 -11.46
C LEU A 90 -1.86 8.92 -12.89
N THR A 91 -0.69 9.22 -13.43
CA THR A 91 -0.52 9.56 -14.84
C THR A 91 -0.66 8.32 -15.71
N SER A 92 -0.98 8.50 -16.99
CA SER A 92 -1.03 7.37 -17.93
C SER A 92 0.30 6.61 -18.04
N ALA A 93 1.43 7.29 -17.82
CA ALA A 93 2.75 6.67 -17.80
C ALA A 93 2.94 5.78 -16.56
N GLU A 94 2.53 6.25 -15.39
CA GLU A 94 2.56 5.46 -14.14
C GLU A 94 1.61 4.26 -14.23
N ILE A 95 0.38 4.45 -14.70
CA ILE A 95 -0.60 3.35 -14.90
C ILE A 95 -0.02 2.28 -15.84
N LYS A 96 0.56 2.70 -16.97
CA LYS A 96 1.20 1.78 -17.93
C LYS A 96 2.38 1.02 -17.30
N THR A 97 3.15 1.68 -16.44
CA THR A 97 4.31 1.09 -15.77
C THR A 97 3.88 0.12 -14.68
N ILE A 98 2.85 0.47 -13.89
CA ILE A 98 2.23 -0.40 -12.89
C ILE A 98 1.66 -1.65 -13.57
N GLY A 99 0.89 -1.50 -14.64
CA GLY A 99 0.30 -2.62 -15.38
C GLY A 99 -0.64 -3.47 -14.51
N LYS A 100 -0.69 -4.79 -14.77
CA LYS A 100 -1.55 -5.71 -13.99
C LYS A 100 -1.14 -5.71 -12.51
N VAL A 101 -2.13 -5.63 -11.63
CA VAL A 101 -2.02 -5.78 -10.18
C VAL A 101 -3.12 -6.74 -9.71
N ASP A 102 -2.75 -7.74 -8.93
CA ASP A 102 -3.70 -8.64 -8.28
C ASP A 102 -4.11 -8.07 -6.92
N VAL A 103 -3.15 -7.59 -6.12
CA VAL A 103 -3.38 -7.01 -4.78
C VAL A 103 -2.81 -5.59 -4.71
N LEU A 104 -3.68 -4.62 -4.48
CA LEU A 104 -3.33 -3.19 -4.37
C LEU A 104 -3.42 -2.72 -2.91
N LEU A 105 -2.35 -2.16 -2.37
CA LEU A 105 -2.39 -1.45 -1.09
C LEU A 105 -2.47 0.05 -1.37
N ILE A 106 -3.56 0.69 -0.94
CA ILE A 106 -3.95 2.05 -1.38
C ILE A 106 -4.23 2.98 -0.20
N PRO A 107 -3.60 4.17 -0.12
CA PRO A 107 -3.88 5.12 0.94
C PRO A 107 -5.23 5.83 0.71
N VAL A 108 -6.03 6.02 1.77
CA VAL A 108 -7.40 6.58 1.66
C VAL A 108 -7.76 7.66 2.70
N GLY A 109 -6.81 8.14 3.50
CA GLY A 109 -7.08 9.03 4.64
C GLY A 109 -7.32 10.51 4.31
N GLY A 110 -6.97 10.97 3.11
CA GLY A 110 -7.33 12.28 2.55
C GLY A 110 -6.67 13.52 3.14
N LEU A 111 -5.87 13.41 4.20
CA LEU A 111 -5.16 14.56 4.79
C LEU A 111 -3.76 14.73 4.21
N PHE A 112 -3.01 13.64 4.16
CA PHE A 112 -1.63 13.61 3.68
C PHE A 112 -1.49 12.88 2.35
N THR A 113 -2.46 12.04 2.02
CA THR A 113 -2.50 11.17 0.84
C THR A 113 -3.79 11.42 0.06
N LEU A 114 -4.08 10.56 -0.93
CA LEU A 114 -5.41 10.44 -1.52
C LEU A 114 -6.53 10.33 -0.47
N ASP A 115 -7.65 10.97 -0.77
CA ASP A 115 -8.93 10.74 -0.10
C ASP A 115 -9.67 9.56 -0.76
N ALA A 116 -10.83 9.20 -0.22
CA ALA A 116 -11.64 8.10 -0.75
C ALA A 116 -12.03 8.31 -2.22
N ALA A 117 -12.30 9.53 -2.67
CA ALA A 117 -12.68 9.81 -4.06
C ALA A 117 -11.48 9.62 -5.00
N GLY A 118 -10.33 10.18 -4.65
CA GLY A 118 -9.10 10.03 -5.42
C GLY A 118 -8.59 8.58 -5.42
N ALA A 119 -8.72 7.86 -4.31
CA ALA A 119 -8.40 6.44 -4.23
C ALA A 119 -9.33 5.59 -5.11
N ASN A 120 -10.61 5.97 -5.21
CA ASN A 120 -11.55 5.30 -6.10
C ASN A 120 -11.18 5.47 -7.58
N MET A 121 -10.70 6.65 -7.99
CA MET A 121 -10.21 6.85 -9.35
C MET A 121 -8.99 5.95 -9.64
N VAL A 122 -8.01 5.90 -8.74
CA VAL A 122 -6.85 5.00 -8.86
C VAL A 122 -7.26 3.53 -8.93
N TRP A 123 -8.24 3.12 -8.13
CA TRP A 123 -8.82 1.78 -8.20
C TRP A 123 -9.41 1.49 -9.60
N GLU A 124 -10.15 2.43 -10.20
CA GLU A 124 -10.73 2.25 -11.54
C GLU A 124 -9.68 2.23 -12.66
N ASP A 125 -8.56 2.93 -12.46
CA ASP A 125 -7.42 2.94 -13.40
C ASP A 125 -6.64 1.61 -13.35
N ILE A 126 -6.38 1.09 -12.14
CA ILE A 126 -5.58 -0.12 -11.93
C ILE A 126 -6.40 -1.41 -12.07
N LYS A 127 -7.68 -1.39 -11.69
CA LYS A 127 -8.60 -2.53 -11.67
C LYS A 127 -8.01 -3.77 -10.98
N PRO A 128 -7.60 -3.66 -9.71
CA PRO A 128 -7.02 -4.80 -8.99
C PRO A 128 -8.07 -5.87 -8.72
N ARG A 129 -7.64 -7.11 -8.42
CA ARG A 129 -8.57 -8.16 -7.94
C ARG A 129 -8.93 -7.93 -6.47
N VAL A 130 -7.97 -7.45 -5.68
CA VAL A 130 -8.16 -7.07 -4.28
C VAL A 130 -7.55 -5.69 -4.07
N ALA A 131 -8.22 -4.79 -3.36
CA ALA A 131 -7.51 -3.69 -2.72
C ALA A 131 -7.71 -3.64 -1.22
N ILE A 132 -6.61 -3.32 -0.55
CA ILE A 132 -6.49 -3.17 0.89
C ILE A 132 -6.29 -1.67 1.15
N PRO A 133 -7.30 -0.97 1.70
CA PRO A 133 -7.12 0.42 2.08
C PRO A 133 -6.12 0.52 3.23
N MET A 134 -5.33 1.59 3.24
CA MET A 134 -4.36 1.92 4.29
C MET A 134 -4.32 3.45 4.52
N HIS A 135 -3.49 3.92 5.44
CA HIS A 135 -3.32 5.35 5.75
C HIS A 135 -4.64 6.10 6.03
N TYR A 136 -5.54 5.51 6.81
CA TYR A 136 -6.84 6.09 7.15
C TYR A 136 -7.05 6.25 8.66
N LYS A 137 -8.12 6.93 9.04
CA LYS A 137 -8.50 7.19 10.44
C LYS A 137 -8.74 5.89 11.20
N THR A 138 -8.04 5.72 12.30
CA THR A 138 -8.24 4.63 13.28
C THR A 138 -8.33 5.21 14.68
N GLU A 139 -8.71 4.41 15.68
CA GLU A 139 -8.71 4.83 17.10
C GLU A 139 -7.34 5.39 17.54
N ARG A 140 -6.25 4.90 16.93
CA ARG A 140 -4.89 5.33 17.22
C ARG A 140 -4.41 6.50 16.36
N CYS A 141 -5.04 6.75 15.22
CA CYS A 141 -4.69 7.79 14.25
C CYS A 141 -5.88 8.74 14.00
N GLN A 142 -6.37 9.40 15.06
CA GLN A 142 -7.57 10.25 15.01
C GLN A 142 -7.41 11.56 14.23
N TRP A 143 -6.17 11.97 13.91
CA TRP A 143 -5.91 13.19 13.14
C TRP A 143 -6.19 13.01 11.64
N LEU A 144 -6.26 11.77 11.14
CA LEU A 144 -6.75 11.47 9.79
C LEU A 144 -8.28 11.60 9.75
N LYS A 145 -8.82 11.91 8.57
CA LYS A 145 -10.26 12.17 8.41
C LYS A 145 -10.99 11.03 7.70
N GLY A 146 -10.46 10.55 6.58
CA GLY A 146 -11.06 9.47 5.81
C GLY A 146 -10.96 8.12 6.52
N THR A 147 -11.95 7.25 6.31
CA THR A 147 -12.01 5.87 6.83
C THR A 147 -11.88 4.85 5.70
N ALA A 148 -11.61 3.59 6.04
CA ALA A 148 -11.69 2.50 5.07
C ALA A 148 -13.13 2.34 4.52
N GLU A 149 -14.14 2.61 5.34
CA GLU A 149 -15.55 2.58 4.96
C GLU A 149 -15.89 3.66 3.93
N ASP A 150 -15.31 4.85 4.02
CA ASP A 150 -15.51 5.91 3.02
C ASP A 150 -15.03 5.46 1.63
N PHE A 151 -13.89 4.76 1.58
CA PHE A 151 -13.37 4.17 0.34
C PHE A 151 -14.23 3.00 -0.17
N ALA A 152 -14.67 2.11 0.74
CA ALA A 152 -15.46 0.94 0.41
C ALA A 152 -16.91 1.26 0.00
N LYS A 153 -17.38 2.49 0.23
CA LYS A 153 -18.74 2.91 -0.09
C LYS A 153 -19.06 2.71 -1.58
N GLY A 154 -20.11 1.94 -1.87
CA GLY A 154 -20.56 1.66 -3.23
C GLY A 154 -19.81 0.52 -3.92
N LYS A 155 -18.81 -0.10 -3.27
CA LYS A 155 -18.17 -1.32 -3.77
C LYS A 155 -19.10 -2.51 -3.55
N LYS A 156 -19.14 -3.42 -4.52
CA LYS A 156 -20.02 -4.60 -4.49
C LYS A 156 -19.58 -5.62 -3.46
N HIS A 157 -18.28 -5.89 -3.40
CA HIS A 157 -17.68 -6.90 -2.54
C HIS A 157 -16.74 -6.22 -1.54
N VAL A 158 -17.14 -6.20 -0.28
CA VAL A 158 -16.36 -5.64 0.82
C VAL A 158 -16.28 -6.69 1.92
N VAL A 159 -15.07 -7.14 2.19
CA VAL A 159 -14.77 -8.13 3.22
C VAL A 159 -14.03 -7.44 4.35
N LYS A 160 -14.56 -7.53 5.58
CA LYS A 160 -13.87 -7.09 6.79
C LYS A 160 -13.33 -8.31 7.50
N LEU A 161 -12.01 -8.39 7.66
CA LEU A 161 -11.37 -9.47 8.39
C LEU A 161 -11.19 -9.10 9.86
N ASP A 162 -11.48 -10.04 10.76
CA ASP A 162 -11.07 -9.96 12.17
C ASP A 162 -9.62 -10.47 12.34
N SER A 163 -8.73 -10.00 11.45
CA SER A 163 -7.33 -10.39 11.39
C SER A 163 -6.49 -9.22 10.85
N ASN A 164 -5.26 -9.11 11.36
CA ASN A 164 -4.22 -8.21 10.86
C ASN A 164 -3.30 -8.88 9.82
N GLU A 165 -3.65 -10.10 9.41
CA GLU A 165 -2.89 -10.92 8.47
C GLU A 165 -3.84 -11.52 7.43
N VAL A 166 -3.36 -11.60 6.19
CA VAL A 166 -4.02 -12.26 5.07
C VAL A 166 -2.96 -12.92 4.20
N GLU A 167 -3.27 -14.13 3.72
CA GLU A 167 -2.44 -14.87 2.79
C GLU A 167 -3.07 -14.86 1.40
N PHE A 168 -2.25 -14.71 0.37
CA PHE A 168 -2.68 -14.75 -1.02
C PHE A 168 -1.92 -15.83 -1.77
N SER A 169 -2.65 -16.55 -2.62
CA SER A 169 -2.09 -17.40 -3.65
C SER A 169 -2.90 -17.23 -4.93
N SER A 170 -2.33 -17.59 -6.07
CA SER A 170 -2.98 -17.43 -7.37
C SER A 170 -4.36 -18.10 -7.46
N SER A 171 -4.56 -19.20 -6.73
CA SER A 171 -5.83 -19.94 -6.64
C SER A 171 -6.84 -19.34 -5.66
N LEU A 172 -6.42 -18.49 -4.73
CA LEU A 172 -7.29 -17.88 -3.71
C LEU A 172 -7.74 -16.46 -4.07
N LEU A 173 -7.18 -15.87 -5.14
CA LEU A 173 -7.60 -14.55 -5.59
C LEU A 173 -9.05 -14.58 -6.11
N PRO A 174 -9.87 -13.56 -5.84
CA PRO A 174 -11.28 -13.52 -6.19
C PRO A 174 -11.49 -13.26 -7.69
N GLU A 175 -12.55 -13.83 -8.29
CA GLU A 175 -12.88 -13.62 -9.70
C GLU A 175 -13.35 -12.18 -9.97
N GLU A 176 -14.14 -11.62 -9.06
CA GLU A 176 -14.55 -10.22 -9.08
C GLU A 176 -13.71 -9.38 -8.12
N SER A 177 -13.59 -8.10 -8.43
CA SER A 177 -12.79 -7.18 -7.62
C SER A 177 -13.44 -6.92 -6.25
N GLU A 178 -12.66 -7.03 -5.17
CA GLU A 178 -13.14 -6.83 -3.79
C GLU A 178 -12.24 -5.91 -2.95
N VAL A 179 -12.85 -5.24 -1.98
CA VAL A 179 -12.14 -4.46 -0.96
C VAL A 179 -11.98 -5.29 0.29
N LEU A 180 -10.74 -5.47 0.73
CA LEU A 180 -10.40 -6.23 1.93
C LEU A 180 -9.92 -5.28 3.03
N ILE A 181 -10.73 -5.11 4.07
CA ILE A 181 -10.42 -4.26 5.23
C ILE A 181 -9.88 -5.15 6.35
N LEU A 182 -8.60 -5.00 6.67
CA LEU A 182 -7.95 -5.73 7.76
C LEU A 182 -8.13 -5.00 9.09
N LYS A 183 -8.13 -5.77 10.18
CA LYS A 183 -8.02 -5.25 11.55
C LYS A 183 -6.58 -4.83 11.79
N TYR A 184 -6.33 -3.64 12.33
CA TYR A 184 -4.96 -3.26 12.69
C TYR A 184 -4.56 -3.87 14.04
N SER A 185 -3.26 -4.11 14.24
CA SER A 185 -2.76 -4.70 15.49
C SER A 185 -3.13 -3.84 16.70
N GLY A 186 -3.68 -4.46 17.74
CA GLY A 186 -4.12 -3.77 18.95
C GLY A 186 -5.40 -2.92 18.78
N GLN A 187 -6.19 -3.18 17.73
CA GLN A 187 -7.60 -2.79 17.64
C GLN A 187 -8.42 -3.69 18.56
N ALA A 188 -9.35 -3.12 19.33
CA ALA A 188 -10.31 -3.89 20.13
C ALA A 188 -11.21 -4.77 19.24
#